data_AF-A0A6C0AHA3-F1
#
_entry.id   AF-A0A6C0AHA3-F1
#
_cell.length_a   1.000
_cell.length_b   1.000
_cell.length_c   1.000
_cell.angle_alpha   90.00
_cell.angle_beta   90.00
_cell.angle_gamma   90.00
#
_symmetry.space_group_name_H-M   'P 1'
#
loop_
_entity.id
_entity.type
_entity.pdbx_description
1 polymer ?
#
loop_
_entity_poly.entity_id
_entity_poly.type
_entity_poly.pdbx_seq_one_letter_code
_entity_poly.pdbx_strand_id
1 'polypeptide(L)'
;MKDGERSFTVLELMKPAQLTKKRHSMKKTGLTNNDGGRFESKDPAGAAKKAFNQACRSKNIKGQCTLIVKLQEITAGSSKKVYTYKLKRIKLKEPIIVTRGGVEYPIEYDTKIESLNKVNKD
;
A
#
# COMPACT_ATOMS: atom_id res chain seq x y z
N MET A 1 -17.50 -11.82 -0.12
CA MET A 1 -16.08 -12.19 -0.33
C MET A 1 -16.03 -13.25 -1.39
N LYS A 2 -15.16 -13.12 -2.39
CA LYS A 2 -14.87 -14.25 -3.28
C LYS A 2 -14.05 -15.28 -2.50
N ASP A 3 -14.17 -16.55 -2.88
CA ASP A 3 -13.47 -17.63 -2.20
C ASP A 3 -11.95 -17.35 -2.10
N GLY A 4 -11.43 -17.40 -0.88
CA GLY A 4 -10.01 -17.17 -0.57
C GLY A 4 -9.56 -15.71 -0.51
N GLU A 5 -10.44 -14.71 -0.67
CA GLU A 5 -10.08 -13.31 -0.42
C GLU A 5 -10.06 -12.97 1.08
N ARG A 6 -8.97 -12.38 1.53
CA ARG A 6 -8.78 -11.85 2.88
C ARG A 6 -9.08 -10.35 2.90
N SER A 7 -9.50 -9.84 4.05
CA SER A 7 -9.73 -8.40 4.24
C SER A 7 -8.65 -7.80 5.12
N PHE A 8 -8.19 -6.60 4.73
CA PHE A 8 -7.15 -5.87 5.44
C PHE A 8 -7.58 -4.41 5.64
N THR A 9 -7.13 -3.80 6.73
CA THR A 9 -7.27 -2.36 6.99
C THR A 9 -5.89 -1.70 7.10
N VAL A 10 -5.71 -0.48 6.59
CA VAL A 10 -4.45 0.26 6.74
C VAL A 10 -4.42 0.94 8.10
N LEU A 11 -3.53 0.49 8.97
CA LEU A 11 -3.30 1.18 10.24
C LEU A 11 -2.53 2.48 10.03
N GLU A 12 -1.46 2.43 9.23
CA GLU A 12 -0.56 3.56 9.05
C GLU A 12 0.03 3.63 7.64
N LEU A 13 0.18 4.86 7.18
CA LEU A 13 0.86 5.24 5.96
C LEU A 13 1.85 6.36 6.29
N MET A 14 3.12 6.13 5.98
CA MET A 14 4.19 7.06 6.34
C MET A 14 5.26 7.11 5.26
N LYS A 15 5.96 8.24 5.15
CA LYS A 15 7.16 8.34 4.32
C LYS A 15 8.32 7.60 5.02
N PRO A 16 9.27 6.97 4.29
CA PRO A 16 10.44 6.34 4.91
C PRO A 16 11.22 7.27 5.85
N ALA A 17 11.36 8.55 5.49
CA ALA A 17 12.01 9.56 6.32
C ALA A 17 11.30 9.85 7.66
N GLN A 18 10.05 9.42 7.82
CA GLN A 18 9.31 9.53 9.08
C GLN A 18 9.56 8.34 10.02
N LEU A 19 10.21 7.27 9.56
CA LEU A 19 10.57 6.11 10.38
C LEU A 19 11.77 6.39 11.30
N THR A 20 12.63 7.34 10.92
CA THR A 20 13.83 7.73 11.69
C THR A 20 13.47 8.80 12.72
N LYS A 21 13.42 8.42 14.00
CA LYS A 21 13.16 9.30 15.16
C LYS A 21 13.95 10.62 15.09
N LYS A 22 13.28 11.77 14.86
CA LYS A 22 13.69 13.16 15.24
C LYS A 22 12.81 14.29 14.64
N ARG A 23 11.49 14.11 14.48
CA ARG A 23 10.59 15.26 14.23
C ARG A 23 9.42 15.21 15.20
N HIS A 24 9.13 16.35 15.82
CA HIS A 24 8.05 16.61 16.80
C HIS A 24 6.62 16.31 16.34
N SER A 25 6.44 15.73 15.14
CA SER A 25 5.14 15.43 14.58
C SER A 25 5.26 14.22 13.67
N MET A 26 4.79 13.08 14.16
CA MET A 26 4.55 11.87 13.39
C MET A 26 3.30 12.09 12.53
N LYS A 27 3.35 13.05 11.60
CA LYS A 27 2.19 13.40 10.77
C LYS A 27 1.90 12.22 9.83
N LYS A 28 0.98 11.36 10.25
CA LYS A 28 0.44 10.25 9.47
C LYS A 28 0.06 10.79 8.10
N THR A 29 0.51 10.11 7.05
CA THR A 29 0.15 10.48 5.69
C THR A 29 -1.29 10.01 5.50
N GLY A 30 -2.26 10.85 5.87
CA GLY A 30 -3.68 10.51 5.76
C GLY A 30 -4.03 10.06 4.34
N LEU A 31 -4.68 8.90 4.23
CA LEU A 31 -5.53 8.58 3.09
C LEU A 31 -6.70 9.55 3.16
N THR A 32 -6.94 10.31 2.10
CA THR A 32 -8.16 11.11 2.02
C THR A 32 -9.33 10.14 1.88
N ASN A 33 -10.27 10.25 2.81
CA ASN A 33 -11.48 9.45 3.02
C ASN A 33 -11.27 8.22 3.94
N ASN A 34 -11.55 8.44 5.23
CA ASN A 34 -11.89 7.47 6.27
C ASN A 34 -10.82 6.42 6.62
N ASP A 35 -10.16 6.64 7.76
CA ASP A 35 -9.73 5.59 8.70
C ASP A 35 -9.13 4.31 8.08
N GLY A 36 -8.14 4.49 7.20
CA GLY A 36 -7.33 3.36 6.77
C GLY A 36 -7.92 2.45 5.70
N GLY A 37 -9.18 2.61 5.28
CA GLY A 37 -9.81 1.88 4.17
C GLY A 37 -9.82 0.34 4.27
N ARG A 38 -10.85 -0.31 3.72
CA ARG A 38 -10.89 -1.78 3.62
C ARG A 38 -10.33 -2.23 2.26
N PHE A 39 -9.33 -3.09 2.30
CA PHE A 39 -8.68 -3.66 1.12
C PHE A 39 -8.82 -5.17 1.10
N GLU A 40 -9.44 -5.68 0.05
CA GLU A 40 -9.61 -7.12 -0.15
C GLU A 40 -8.54 -7.65 -1.10
N SER A 41 -7.88 -8.74 -0.74
CA SER A 41 -6.82 -9.36 -1.53
C SER A 41 -6.60 -10.80 -1.07
N LYS A 42 -6.07 -11.66 -1.94
CA LYS A 42 -5.65 -13.02 -1.56
C LYS A 42 -4.47 -12.97 -0.59
N ASP A 43 -3.57 -12.01 -0.81
CA ASP A 43 -2.35 -11.81 -0.05
C ASP A 43 -2.22 -10.38 0.51
N PRO A 44 -1.57 -10.20 1.67
CA PRO A 44 -1.38 -8.90 2.32
C PRO A 44 -0.55 -7.92 1.47
N ALA A 45 0.37 -8.43 0.66
CA ALA A 45 1.17 -7.62 -0.26
C ALA A 45 0.31 -6.95 -1.35
N GLY A 46 -0.68 -7.67 -1.89
CA GLY A 46 -1.68 -7.15 -2.83
C GLY A 46 -2.55 -6.07 -2.20
N ALA A 47 -2.99 -6.26 -0.95
CA ALA A 47 -3.70 -5.22 -0.21
C ALA A 47 -2.82 -3.97 -0.01
N ALA A 48 -1.54 -4.15 0.30
CA ALA A 48 -0.58 -3.04 0.44
C ALA A 48 -0.39 -2.26 -0.85
N LYS A 49 -0.27 -2.95 -2.00
CA LYS A 49 -0.17 -2.31 -3.32
C LYS A 49 -1.41 -1.49 -3.65
N LYS A 50 -2.61 -1.99 -3.34
CA LYS A 50 -3.88 -1.27 -3.55
C LYS A 50 -3.93 0.01 -2.70
N ALA A 51 -3.68 -0.11 -1.40
CA ALA A 51 -3.63 1.02 -0.47
C ALA A 51 -2.60 2.08 -0.88
N PHE A 52 -1.40 1.63 -1.23
CA PHE A 52 -0.31 2.49 -1.69
C PHE A 52 -0.65 3.26 -2.96
N ASN A 53 -1.17 2.56 -3.98
CA ASN A 53 -1.53 3.18 -5.24
C ASN A 53 -2.68 4.17 -5.07
N GLN A 54 -3.68 3.85 -4.25
CA GLN A 54 -4.75 4.78 -3.89
C GLN A 54 -4.18 6.03 -3.21
N ALA A 55 -3.27 5.88 -2.23
CA ALA A 55 -2.65 7.00 -1.53
C ALA A 55 -1.81 7.89 -2.46
N CYS A 56 -1.00 7.31 -3.36
CA CYS A 56 -0.20 8.11 -4.27
C CYS A 56 -1.06 8.77 -5.37
N ARG A 57 -2.21 8.18 -5.75
CA ARG A 57 -3.19 8.78 -6.66
C ARG A 57 -3.96 9.92 -6.00
N SER A 58 -4.48 9.73 -4.79
CA SER A 58 -5.27 10.75 -4.11
C SER A 58 -4.46 12.01 -3.78
N LYS A 59 -3.15 11.86 -3.59
CA LYS A 59 -2.21 12.98 -3.39
C LYS A 59 -1.66 13.57 -4.70
N ASN A 60 -2.16 13.13 -5.86
CA ASN A 60 -1.72 13.58 -7.17
C ASN A 60 -0.19 13.58 -7.33
N ILE A 61 0.51 12.63 -6.71
CA ILE A 61 1.98 12.59 -6.77
C ILE A 61 2.36 12.24 -8.20
N LYS A 62 3.12 13.11 -8.87
CA LYS A 62 3.69 12.86 -10.20
C LYS A 62 5.15 12.44 -10.02
N GLY A 63 5.53 11.26 -10.53
CA GLY A 63 6.88 10.71 -10.40
C GLY A 63 7.05 9.67 -9.28
N GLN A 64 8.19 9.70 -8.60
CA GLN A 64 8.56 8.67 -7.59
C GLN A 64 7.80 8.87 -6.27
N CYS A 65 7.15 7.82 -5.78
CA CYS A 65 6.44 7.80 -4.49
C CYS A 65 7.05 6.67 -3.66
N THR A 66 7.48 6.90 -2.43
CA THR A 66 7.86 5.80 -1.52
C THR A 66 7.14 5.96 -0.20
N LEU A 67 6.39 4.94 0.20
CA LEU A 67 5.64 4.93 1.45
C LEU A 67 5.82 3.58 2.14
N ILE A 68 5.76 3.61 3.46
CA ILE A 68 5.62 2.44 4.31
C ILE A 68 4.14 2.29 4.63
N VAL A 69 3.62 1.11 4.35
CA VAL A 69 2.22 0.72 4.56
C VAL A 69 2.18 -0.34 5.64
N LYS A 70 1.47 -0.05 6.72
CA LYS A 70 1.18 -0.98 7.81
C LYS A 70 -0.28 -1.38 7.73
N LEU A 71 -0.55 -2.68 7.54
CA LEU A 71 -1.87 -3.25 7.40
C LEU A 71 -2.16 -4.21 8.54
N GLN A 72 -3.43 -4.33 8.91
CA GLN A 72 -3.91 -5.38 9.79
C GLN A 72 -4.93 -6.24 9.05
N GLU A 73 -4.81 -7.56 9.18
CA GLU A 73 -5.84 -8.47 8.72
C GLU A 73 -7.11 -8.33 9.58
N ILE A 74 -8.27 -8.22 8.94
CA ILE A 74 -9.58 -8.10 9.58
C ILE A 74 -10.56 -9.16 9.07
N THR A 75 -10.06 -10.21 8.42
CA THR A 75 -10.86 -11.37 8.01
C THR A 75 -11.51 -12.00 9.25
N ALA A 76 -12.79 -12.36 9.17
CA ALA A 76 -13.52 -12.99 10.27
C ALA A 76 -12.80 -14.28 10.73
N GLY A 77 -12.61 -14.43 12.04
CA GLY A 77 -11.87 -15.57 12.62
C GLY A 77 -10.34 -15.54 12.43
N SER A 78 -9.76 -14.51 11.81
CA SER A 78 -8.31 -14.42 11.67
C SER A 78 -7.61 -13.98 12.96
N SER A 79 -6.32 -14.32 13.07
CA SER A 79 -5.40 -13.88 14.14
C SER A 79 -5.09 -12.37 14.13
N LYS A 80 -5.70 -11.58 13.24
CA LYS A 80 -5.52 -10.13 13.10
C LYS A 80 -4.07 -9.68 12.98
N LYS A 81 -3.26 -10.47 12.26
CA LYS A 81 -1.82 -10.20 12.05
C LYS A 81 -1.60 -8.85 11.38
N VAL A 82 -0.50 -8.21 11.78
CA VAL A 82 -0.07 -6.92 11.24
C VAL A 82 1.10 -7.14 10.30
N TYR A 83 1.05 -6.50 9.13
CA TYR A 83 2.06 -6.61 8.08
C TYR A 83 2.58 -5.23 7.74
N THR A 84 3.91 -5.09 7.64
CA THR A 84 4.54 -3.84 7.24
C THR A 84 5.30 -4.02 5.93
N TYR A 85 5.01 -3.16 4.96
CA TYR A 85 5.66 -3.17 3.65
C TYR A 85 6.20 -1.79 3.30
N LYS A 86 7.35 -1.77 2.63
CA LYS A 86 7.86 -0.59 1.95
C LYS A 86 7.52 -0.70 0.47
N LEU A 87 6.80 0.28 -0.05
CA LEU A 87 6.43 0.33 -1.46
C LEU A 87 7.06 1.54 -2.12
N LYS A 88 7.56 1.33 -3.34
CA LYS A 88 8.15 2.37 -4.19
C LYS A 88 7.48 2.36 -5.56
N ARG A 89 6.83 3.46 -5.91
CA ARG A 89 6.32 3.75 -7.25
C ARG A 89 7.40 4.41 -8.07
N ILE A 90 7.65 3.90 -9.27
CA ILE A 90 8.65 4.42 -10.20
C ILE A 90 7.94 4.71 -11.51
N LYS A 91 8.12 5.92 -12.06
CA LYS A 91 7.61 6.23 -13.39
C LYS A 91 8.40 5.43 -14.42
N LEU A 92 7.71 4.69 -15.27
CA LEU A 92 8.32 3.95 -16.37
C LEU A 92 8.85 4.91 -17.43
N LYS A 93 9.89 4.50 -18.16
CA LYS A 93 10.38 5.25 -19.32
C LYS A 93 9.32 5.27 -20.42
N GLU A 94 8.70 4.12 -20.65
CA GLU A 94 7.62 3.91 -21.61
C GLU A 94 6.42 3.30 -20.89
N PRO A 95 5.20 3.82 -21.10
CA PRO A 95 4.00 3.28 -20.50
C PRO A 95 3.66 1.91 -21.09
N ILE A 96 3.23 0.97 -20.24
CA ILE A 96 2.75 -0.35 -20.69
C ILE A 96 1.27 -0.22 -21.02
N ILE A 97 0.88 -0.49 -22.26
CA ILE A 97 -0.52 -0.48 -22.67
C ILE A 97 -1.18 -1.79 -22.22
N VAL A 98 -2.27 -1.68 -21.46
CA VAL A 98 -3.05 -2.83 -21.00
C VAL A 98 -4.50 -2.67 -21.44
N THR A 99 -5.01 -3.67 -22.14
CA THR A 99 -6.41 -3.73 -22.56
C THR A 99 -7.27 -4.36 -21.47
N ARG A 100 -8.31 -3.65 -21.03
CA ARG A 100 -9.32 -4.16 -20.10
C ARG A 100 -10.70 -3.82 -20.62
N GLY A 101 -11.51 -4.85 -20.88
CA GLY A 101 -12.88 -4.67 -21.38
C GLY A 101 -12.94 -3.94 -22.73
N GLY A 102 -11.96 -4.16 -23.61
CA GLY A 102 -11.88 -3.51 -24.92
C GLY A 102 -11.35 -2.07 -24.91
N VAL A 103 -11.04 -1.51 -23.73
CA VAL A 103 -10.41 -0.19 -23.60
C VAL A 103 -8.94 -0.33 -23.22
N GLU A 104 -8.09 0.42 -23.91
CA GLU A 104 -6.66 0.48 -23.64
C GLU A 104 -6.35 1.53 -22.56
N TYR A 105 -5.54 1.15 -21.58
CA TYR A 105 -5.10 2.05 -20.52
C TYR A 105 -3.57 2.01 -20.38
N PRO A 106 -2.88 3.17 -20.35
CA PRO A 106 -1.46 3.23 -20.11
C PRO A 106 -1.16 3.03 -18.61
N ILE A 107 -0.33 2.04 -18.31
CA ILE A 107 0.31 1.89 -17.01
C ILE A 107 1.64 2.64 -17.06
N GLU A 108 1.65 3.86 -16.52
CA GLU A 108 2.85 4.72 -16.50
C GLU A 108 3.81 4.43 -15.35
N TYR A 109 3.42 3.59 -14.40
CA TYR A 109 4.14 3.40 -13.14
C TYR A 109 4.31 1.93 -12.80
N ASP A 110 5.54 1.56 -12.43
CA ASP A 110 5.84 0.30 -11.77
C ASP A 110 5.82 0.47 -10.23
N THR A 111 5.49 -0.60 -9.51
CA THR A 111 5.40 -0.62 -8.05
C THR A 111 6.26 -1.76 -7.48
N LYS A 112 7.39 -1.40 -6.89
CA LYS A 112 8.24 -2.31 -6.13
C LYS A 112 7.73 -2.42 -4.69
N ILE A 113 7.74 -3.62 -4.14
CA ILE A 113 7.31 -3.91 -2.77
C ILE A 113 8.41 -4.72 -2.05
N GLU A 114 8.65 -4.37 -0.80
CA GLU A 114 9.60 -5.03 0.09
C GLU A 114 8.91 -5.25 1.44
N SER A 115 8.99 -6.47 1.99
CA SER A 115 8.47 -6.73 3.33
C SER A 115 9.44 -6.18 4.37
N LEU A 116 8.92 -5.39 5.30
CA LEU A 116 9.69 -4.87 6.45
C LEU A 116 9.43 -5.68 7.71
N ASN A 117 8.84 -6.87 7.61
CA ASN A 117 8.72 -7.78 8.75
C ASN A 117 10.13 -8.22 9.17
N LYS A 118 10.80 -7.39 9.96
CA LYS A 118 11.80 -7.87 10.90
C LYS A 118 11.03 -8.78 11.85
N VAL A 119 11.20 -10.08 11.65
CA VAL A 119 11.03 -11.04 12.74
C VAL A 119 11.79 -10.43 13.90
N ASN A 120 11.09 -9.99 14.95
CA ASN A 120 11.71 -9.92 16.26
C ASN A 120 12.10 -11.36 16.52
N LYS A 121 13.36 -11.70 16.18
CA LYS A 121 14.01 -12.89 16.73
C LYS A 121 14.12 -12.55 18.21
N ASP A 122 13.38 -13.31 18.99
CA ASP A 122 13.45 -13.34 20.45
C ASP A 122 14.90 -13.38 20.94
#